data_AF-A0A843CPS4-F1
#
_entry.id   AF-A0A843CPS4-F1
#
_cell.length_a   1.000
_cell.length_b   1.000
_cell.length_c   1.000
_cell.angle_alpha   90.00
_cell.angle_beta   90.00
_cell.angle_gamma   90.00
#
_symmetry.space_group_name_H-M   'P 1'
#
loop_
_entity.id
_entity.type
_entity.pdbx_description
1 polymer ?
#
loop_
_entity_poly.entity_id
_entity_poly.type
_entity_poly.pdbx_seq_one_letter_code
_entity_poly.pdbx_strand_id
1 'polypeptide(L)'
;MSLVGKGNLSNRLGHITIVMSILILFGIGSSISYANAETINMYVQEMPRHWQDQFGDALSIATQYWENKIPNLKFDTVQYVDKSDFVVEWASQYEEGKLGYYSTDTANGYNKPTMAITLGFFKDRKWHLASSEHVLQITKHELGHAIGLPDSVDPNDIMYPTVKDYESLQQDSEQNTQTSNNTPIDWHSRSEKYQKIASEKILPLASKIDEVQSLLNSLSYDSNAANEALDSALTAFGWAKKYLDNAEKMQTDGESSVLQSNYLDSYSKFKLSYDYAKKVEQKLAQITEYVEKANSLA
;
A
#
# COMPACT_ATOMS: atom_id res chain seq x y z
N MET A 1 4.66 -100.38 -4.44
CA MET A 1 4.45 -100.49 -5.90
C MET A 1 4.97 -99.20 -6.52
N SER A 2 6.05 -99.31 -7.32
CA SER A 2 6.62 -98.37 -8.32
C SER A 2 6.77 -96.88 -7.96
N LEU A 3 7.97 -96.36 -7.70
CA LEU A 3 9.05 -95.95 -8.64
C LEU A 3 8.72 -94.75 -9.56
N VAL A 4 9.50 -93.68 -9.34
CA VAL A 4 10.34 -92.94 -10.33
C VAL A 4 9.65 -92.06 -11.38
N GLY A 5 10.09 -90.80 -11.43
CA GLY A 5 10.77 -90.30 -12.63
C GLY A 5 10.49 -88.86 -13.08
N LYS A 6 11.59 -88.06 -13.12
CA LYS A 6 12.04 -87.12 -14.17
C LYS A 6 11.00 -86.15 -14.78
N GLY A 7 11.22 -84.86 -14.98
CA GLY A 7 12.41 -84.02 -15.07
C GLY A 7 12.12 -82.85 -16.03
N ASN A 8 12.95 -81.79 -15.93
CA ASN A 8 13.24 -80.72 -16.89
C ASN A 8 12.30 -79.51 -17.15
N LEU A 9 12.87 -78.35 -16.77
CA LEU A 9 13.01 -77.07 -17.47
C LEU A 9 12.08 -76.76 -18.66
N SER A 10 11.35 -75.65 -18.54
CA SER A 10 11.34 -74.63 -19.59
C SER A 10 11.11 -73.23 -19.01
N ASN A 11 11.93 -72.30 -19.47
CA ASN A 11 11.92 -70.86 -19.20
C ASN A 11 10.55 -70.20 -19.41
N ARG A 12 10.22 -69.20 -18.57
CA ARG A 12 9.76 -67.88 -19.05
C ARG A 12 9.77 -66.83 -17.93
N LEU A 13 10.64 -65.85 -18.16
CA LEU A 13 10.64 -64.44 -17.76
C LEU A 13 9.51 -63.93 -16.84
N GLY A 14 9.94 -63.35 -15.73
CA GLY A 14 9.75 -61.92 -15.46
C GLY A 14 8.36 -61.48 -15.05
N HIS A 15 8.19 -61.13 -13.76
CA HIS A 15 7.83 -59.78 -13.28
C HIS A 15 7.57 -59.88 -11.77
N ILE A 16 8.59 -59.53 -10.98
CA ILE A 16 8.45 -59.26 -9.55
C ILE A 16 8.06 -57.78 -9.44
N THR A 17 6.81 -57.52 -9.08
CA THR A 17 6.33 -56.17 -8.75
C THR A 17 6.69 -55.88 -7.29
N ILE A 18 7.74 -55.10 -7.08
CA ILE A 18 8.05 -54.48 -5.77
C ILE A 18 7.26 -53.18 -5.67
N VAL A 19 6.40 -53.08 -4.66
CA VAL A 19 5.74 -51.85 -4.24
C VAL A 19 6.75 -51.02 -3.47
N MET A 20 7.15 -49.88 -4.03
CA MET A 20 7.93 -48.84 -3.35
C MET A 20 7.10 -47.56 -3.32
N SER A 21 6.69 -47.18 -2.11
CA SER A 21 6.01 -45.94 -1.79
C SER A 21 6.92 -44.74 -2.08
N ILE A 22 6.46 -43.82 -2.93
CA ILE A 22 7.17 -42.56 -3.21
C ILE A 22 6.53 -41.45 -2.35
N LEU A 23 7.28 -41.01 -1.35
CA LEU A 23 7.10 -39.72 -0.68
C LEU A 23 7.73 -38.65 -1.58
N ILE A 24 6.91 -37.84 -2.24
CA ILE A 24 7.39 -36.69 -3.03
C ILE A 24 7.46 -35.48 -2.09
N LEU A 25 8.68 -35.16 -1.62
CA LEU A 25 9.01 -33.82 -1.17
C LEU A 25 9.16 -32.92 -2.41
N PHE A 26 8.21 -32.02 -2.63
CA PHE A 26 8.40 -30.90 -3.57
C PHE A 26 9.24 -29.81 -2.88
N GLY A 27 10.55 -29.97 -2.94
CA GLY A 27 11.50 -28.86 -2.81
C GLY A 27 11.87 -28.35 -4.21
N ILE A 28 11.08 -27.43 -4.76
CA ILE A 28 11.53 -26.67 -5.95
C ILE A 28 12.29 -25.47 -5.42
N GLY A 29 13.59 -25.66 -5.20
CA GLY A 29 14.52 -24.55 -5.17
C GLY A 29 14.67 -24.01 -6.58
N SER A 30 13.96 -22.92 -6.90
CA SER A 30 14.21 -22.16 -8.12
C SER A 30 15.61 -21.56 -8.02
N SER A 31 16.55 -22.15 -8.76
CA SER A 31 17.88 -21.58 -8.96
C SER A 31 17.72 -20.39 -9.92
N ILE A 32 17.75 -19.17 -9.41
CA ILE A 32 17.76 -17.97 -10.27
C ILE A 32 19.17 -17.86 -10.87
N SER A 33 19.27 -18.08 -12.18
CA SER A 33 20.49 -17.81 -12.93
C SER A 33 20.71 -16.29 -13.05
N TYR A 34 21.57 -15.72 -12.23
CA TYR A 34 22.03 -14.34 -12.37
C TYR A 34 23.17 -14.27 -13.40
N ALA A 35 22.83 -14.20 -14.68
CA ALA A 35 23.81 -14.01 -15.76
C ALA A 35 23.22 -13.22 -16.94
N ASN A 36 22.83 -11.97 -16.68
CA ASN A 36 22.87 -10.85 -17.64
C ASN A 36 22.92 -9.56 -16.80
N ALA A 37 23.78 -8.61 -17.15
CA ALA A 37 23.72 -7.27 -16.58
C ALA A 37 22.46 -6.59 -17.15
N GLU A 38 21.55 -6.20 -16.27
CA GLU A 38 20.32 -5.51 -16.64
C GLU A 38 20.56 -4.02 -16.45
N THR A 39 20.89 -3.34 -17.55
CA THR A 39 20.93 -1.88 -17.58
C THR A 39 19.54 -1.38 -17.93
N ILE A 40 18.94 -0.60 -17.03
CA ILE A 40 17.63 0.02 -17.19
C ILE A 40 17.83 1.48 -17.58
N ASN A 41 17.33 1.86 -18.74
CA ASN A 41 17.45 3.19 -19.32
C ASN A 41 16.24 4.04 -18.91
N MET A 42 16.50 5.20 -18.34
CA MET A 42 15.48 6.13 -17.88
C MET A 42 15.53 7.40 -18.69
N TYR A 43 14.37 7.86 -19.18
CA TYR A 43 14.24 9.25 -19.61
C TYR A 43 13.72 10.04 -18.42
N VAL A 44 14.52 11.00 -17.95
CA VAL A 44 14.19 11.79 -16.75
C VAL A 44 13.79 13.19 -17.18
N GLN A 45 12.56 13.59 -16.86
CA GLN A 45 12.14 14.98 -17.07
C GLN A 45 13.00 15.93 -16.24
N GLU A 46 13.24 17.12 -16.79
CA GLU A 46 13.94 18.17 -16.05
C GLU A 46 13.15 18.56 -14.79
N MET A 47 13.82 18.47 -13.64
CA MET A 47 13.26 18.97 -12.39
C MET A 47 13.14 20.50 -12.44
N PRO A 48 12.04 21.11 -11.97
CA PRO A 48 11.93 22.56 -11.88
C PRO A 48 13.09 23.15 -11.08
N ARG A 49 13.81 24.15 -11.64
CA ARG A 49 15.07 24.66 -11.07
C ARG A 49 15.00 25.05 -9.59
N HIS A 50 13.88 25.59 -9.14
CA HIS A 50 13.68 26.01 -7.74
C HIS A 50 13.58 24.83 -6.76
N TRP A 51 13.42 23.60 -7.25
CA TRP A 51 13.39 22.36 -6.49
C TRP A 51 14.70 21.55 -6.57
N GLN A 52 15.59 21.91 -7.50
CA GLN A 52 16.84 21.19 -7.74
C GLN A 52 17.72 21.11 -6.49
N ASP A 53 17.86 22.21 -5.75
CA ASP A 53 18.70 22.26 -4.54
C ASP A 53 18.20 21.35 -3.42
N GLN A 54 16.89 21.07 -3.39
CA GLN A 54 16.25 20.29 -2.33
C GLN A 54 16.08 18.82 -2.68
N PHE A 55 15.84 18.49 -3.95
CA PHE A 55 15.48 17.13 -4.39
C PHE A 55 16.34 16.58 -5.53
N GLY A 56 17.28 17.35 -6.07
CA GLY A 56 18.04 17.00 -7.27
C GLY A 56 18.80 15.68 -7.18
N ASP A 57 19.17 15.26 -5.97
CA ASP A 57 19.89 14.01 -5.71
C ASP A 57 18.97 12.82 -5.41
N ALA A 58 17.64 13.01 -5.30
CA ALA A 58 16.74 11.95 -4.87
C ALA A 58 16.79 10.72 -5.80
N LEU A 59 16.75 10.94 -7.11
CA LEU A 59 16.79 9.86 -8.10
C LEU A 59 18.15 9.17 -8.13
N SER A 60 19.26 9.92 -8.04
CA SER A 60 20.60 9.34 -8.08
C SER A 60 20.90 8.50 -6.83
N ILE A 61 20.41 8.92 -5.67
CA ILE A 61 20.54 8.13 -4.43
C ILE A 61 19.64 6.88 -4.50
N ALA A 62 18.43 7.00 -5.05
CA ALA A 62 17.51 5.87 -5.20
C ALA A 62 18.02 4.80 -6.17
N THR A 63 18.63 5.19 -7.31
CA THR A 63 19.23 4.23 -8.24
C THR A 63 20.40 3.51 -7.59
N GLN A 64 21.32 4.24 -6.94
CA GLN A 64 22.44 3.65 -6.19
C GLN A 64 21.99 2.65 -5.13
N TYR A 65 20.90 2.95 -4.42
CA TYR A 65 20.32 2.03 -3.44
C TYR A 65 20.00 0.67 -4.06
N TRP A 66 19.35 0.65 -5.22
CA TRP A 66 18.98 -0.59 -5.91
C TRP A 66 20.16 -1.28 -6.59
N GLU A 67 21.07 -0.53 -7.21
CA GLU A 67 22.31 -1.10 -7.78
C GLU A 67 23.17 -1.80 -6.72
N ASN A 68 23.20 -1.27 -5.50
CA ASN A 68 23.94 -1.88 -4.39
C ASN A 68 23.25 -3.14 -3.84
N LYS A 69 21.92 -3.24 -3.99
CA LYS A 69 21.13 -4.39 -3.50
C LYS A 69 21.04 -5.53 -4.51
N ILE A 70 21.02 -5.22 -5.80
CA ILE A 70 20.75 -6.19 -6.87
C ILE A 70 22.02 -6.33 -7.72
N PRO A 71 22.76 -7.45 -7.61
CA PRO A 71 23.96 -7.66 -8.39
C PRO A 71 23.70 -7.53 -9.90
N ASN A 72 24.57 -6.78 -10.57
CA ASN A 72 24.53 -6.51 -12.02
C ASN A 72 23.36 -5.63 -12.52
N LEU A 73 22.55 -5.05 -11.62
CA LEU A 73 21.61 -3.99 -11.97
C LEU A 73 22.36 -2.68 -12.18
N LYS A 74 22.01 -1.97 -13.26
CA LYS A 74 22.49 -0.62 -13.55
C LYS A 74 21.38 0.28 -14.05
N PHE A 75 21.46 1.56 -13.73
CA PHE A 75 20.57 2.57 -14.26
C PHE A 75 21.35 3.59 -15.09
N ASP A 76 20.84 3.89 -16.29
CA ASP A 76 21.40 4.92 -17.16
C ASP A 76 20.32 5.95 -17.51
N THR A 77 20.69 7.23 -17.54
CA THR A 77 19.79 8.28 -18.03
C THR A 77 20.03 8.53 -19.52
N VAL A 78 18.98 8.43 -20.32
CA VAL A 78 19.04 8.65 -21.78
C VAL A 78 18.37 9.96 -22.18
N GLN A 79 18.83 10.55 -23.29
CA GLN A 79 18.35 11.85 -23.77
C GLN A 79 17.00 11.79 -24.50
N TYR A 80 16.59 10.61 -24.98
CA TYR A 80 15.39 10.45 -25.80
C TYR A 80 14.47 9.36 -25.23
N VAL A 81 13.17 9.65 -25.18
CA VAL A 81 12.11 8.77 -24.66
C VAL A 81 12.07 7.42 -25.38
N ASP A 82 12.34 7.38 -26.69
CA ASP A 82 12.32 6.13 -27.46
C ASP A 82 13.41 5.13 -27.00
N LYS A 83 14.50 5.66 -26.42
CA LYS A 83 15.63 4.88 -25.87
C LYS A 83 15.46 4.49 -24.42
N SER A 84 14.41 4.95 -23.73
CA SER A 84 14.19 4.58 -22.34
C SER A 84 13.28 3.36 -22.21
N ASP A 85 13.45 2.65 -21.11
CA ASP A 85 12.58 1.58 -20.65
C ASP A 85 11.34 2.18 -19.95
N PHE A 86 11.51 3.29 -19.23
CA PHE A 86 10.41 4.08 -18.66
C PHE A 86 10.76 5.57 -18.57
N VAL A 87 9.75 6.39 -18.25
CA VAL A 87 9.90 7.84 -18.06
C VAL A 87 9.75 8.20 -16.58
N VAL A 88 10.63 9.06 -16.08
CA VAL A 88 10.54 9.65 -14.73
C VAL A 88 9.99 11.06 -14.82
N GLU A 89 8.94 11.32 -14.06
CA GLU A 89 8.25 12.61 -14.01
C GLU A 89 8.28 13.21 -12.61
N TRP A 90 8.44 14.54 -12.55
CA TRP A 90 8.36 15.29 -11.31
C TRP A 90 7.00 15.99 -11.23
N ALA A 91 6.12 15.49 -10.37
CA ALA A 91 4.79 16.04 -10.20
C ALA A 91 4.74 17.04 -9.04
N SER A 92 3.92 18.07 -9.18
CA SER A 92 3.46 18.87 -8.04
C SER A 92 2.24 18.24 -7.36
N GLN A 93 1.40 17.50 -8.09
CA GLN A 93 0.34 16.71 -7.50
C GLN A 93 -0.05 15.64 -8.51
N TYR A 94 -0.04 14.38 -8.10
CA TYR A 94 -0.63 13.30 -8.88
C TYR A 94 -2.02 12.94 -8.35
N GLU A 95 -2.87 12.42 -9.24
CA GLU A 95 -4.28 12.10 -9.03
C GLU A 95 -4.60 11.50 -7.64
N GLU A 96 -5.78 11.87 -7.10
CA GLU A 96 -6.35 11.32 -5.85
C GLU A 96 -5.46 11.40 -4.60
N GLY A 97 -4.42 12.23 -4.60
CA GLY A 97 -3.60 12.42 -3.40
C GLY A 97 -2.41 11.47 -3.27
N LYS A 98 -2.04 10.75 -4.34
CA LYS A 98 -0.86 9.86 -4.38
C LYS A 98 0.45 10.64 -4.38
N LEU A 99 1.46 10.04 -3.77
CA LEU A 99 2.78 10.64 -3.52
C LEU A 99 3.84 10.23 -4.54
N GLY A 100 3.70 9.02 -5.04
CA GLY A 100 4.38 8.50 -6.19
C GLY A 100 3.47 7.50 -6.89
N TYR A 101 3.80 7.16 -8.12
CA TYR A 101 3.14 6.08 -8.83
C TYR A 101 4.01 5.57 -9.98
N TYR A 102 4.21 4.26 -10.03
CA TYR A 102 4.67 3.58 -11.24
C TYR A 102 3.49 2.98 -12.02
N SER A 103 3.39 3.34 -13.29
CA SER A 103 2.39 2.83 -14.24
C SER A 103 3.07 2.01 -15.33
N THR A 104 2.57 0.81 -15.57
CA THR A 104 2.91 0.00 -16.76
C THR A 104 2.07 0.37 -17.98
N ASP A 105 1.06 1.24 -17.83
CA ASP A 105 0.22 1.68 -18.92
C ASP A 105 1.01 2.55 -19.90
N THR A 106 1.10 2.10 -21.15
CA THR A 106 1.77 2.81 -22.24
C THR A 106 0.81 3.68 -23.06
N ALA A 107 -0.49 3.69 -22.77
CA ALA A 107 -1.48 4.54 -23.43
C ALA A 107 -1.41 6.00 -22.93
N ASN A 108 -0.22 6.60 -23.00
CA ASN A 108 0.08 7.96 -22.54
C ASN A 108 0.91 8.73 -23.58
N GLY A 109 1.25 10.00 -23.29
CA GLY A 109 1.99 10.86 -24.22
C GLY A 109 3.40 10.39 -24.59
N TYR A 110 3.98 9.44 -23.85
CA TYR A 110 5.32 8.90 -24.10
C TYR A 110 5.32 7.56 -24.83
N ASN A 111 4.18 6.87 -24.89
CA ASN A 111 4.09 5.46 -25.32
C ASN A 111 5.06 4.53 -24.54
N LYS A 112 5.29 4.84 -23.26
CA LYS A 112 6.21 4.13 -22.35
C LYS A 112 5.61 4.06 -20.94
N PRO A 113 6.02 3.08 -20.10
CA PRO A 113 5.73 3.13 -18.68
C PRO A 113 6.21 4.44 -18.05
N THR A 114 5.54 4.89 -16.99
CA THR A 114 5.84 6.16 -16.31
C THR A 114 5.99 5.97 -14.81
N MET A 115 6.93 6.70 -14.22
CA MET A 115 7.14 6.81 -12.79
C MET A 115 6.99 8.27 -12.40
N ALA A 116 5.90 8.61 -11.71
CA ALA A 116 5.68 9.95 -11.19
C ALA A 116 6.18 10.03 -9.74
N ILE A 117 6.99 11.04 -9.43
CA ILE A 117 7.45 11.37 -8.08
C ILE A 117 6.87 12.73 -7.71
N THR A 118 6.11 12.81 -6.62
CA THR A 118 5.50 14.07 -6.22
C THR A 118 6.34 14.80 -5.19
N LEU A 119 6.57 16.10 -5.44
CA LEU A 119 7.39 16.98 -4.60
C LEU A 119 6.59 17.66 -3.48
N GLY A 120 5.26 17.70 -3.54
CA GLY A 120 4.42 18.39 -2.56
C GLY A 120 2.92 18.23 -2.83
N PHE A 121 2.06 18.98 -2.14
CA PHE A 121 0.62 18.91 -2.34
C PHE A 121 -0.10 20.18 -1.99
N PHE A 122 -1.32 20.31 -2.52
CA PHE A 122 -2.27 21.30 -2.07
C PHE A 122 -3.17 20.77 -0.95
N LYS A 123 -3.22 21.52 0.16
CA LYS A 123 -4.19 21.35 1.24
C LYS A 123 -4.64 22.71 1.73
N ASP A 124 -5.93 22.87 2.03
CA ASP A 124 -6.50 24.13 2.57
C ASP A 124 -6.13 25.38 1.73
N ARG A 125 -6.03 25.20 0.40
CA ARG A 125 -5.59 26.22 -0.57
C ARG A 125 -4.14 26.71 -0.37
N LYS A 126 -3.32 25.95 0.36
CA LYS A 126 -1.89 26.19 0.55
C LYS A 126 -1.08 25.04 -0.06
N TRP A 127 0.07 25.40 -0.61
CA TRP A 127 1.05 24.44 -1.09
C TRP A 127 1.92 23.99 0.08
N HIS A 128 2.07 22.68 0.23
CA HIS A 128 2.89 22.03 1.23
C HIS A 128 3.95 21.19 0.54
N LEU A 129 5.21 21.40 0.92
CA LEU A 129 6.32 20.70 0.32
C LEU A 129 6.61 19.39 1.07
N ALA A 130 6.91 18.32 0.35
CA ALA A 130 7.43 17.11 0.96
C ALA A 130 8.87 17.34 1.48
N SER A 131 9.27 16.62 2.52
CA SER A 131 10.68 16.62 2.94
C SER A 131 11.54 15.88 1.92
N SER A 132 12.82 16.22 1.82
CA SER A 132 13.75 15.52 0.92
C SER A 132 13.86 14.03 1.24
N GLU A 133 13.78 13.67 2.53
CA GLU A 133 13.76 12.27 2.97
C GLU A 133 12.51 11.54 2.46
N HIS A 134 11.32 12.15 2.56
CA HIS A 134 10.09 11.52 2.05
C HIS A 134 10.14 11.33 0.55
N VAL A 135 10.57 12.35 -0.20
CA VAL A 135 10.75 12.24 -1.65
C VAL A 135 11.73 11.13 -2.00
N LEU A 136 12.83 10.99 -1.24
CA LEU A 136 13.78 9.91 -1.44
C LEU A 136 13.17 8.52 -1.17
N GLN A 137 12.40 8.35 -0.09
CA GLN A 137 11.74 7.08 0.22
C GLN A 137 10.72 6.68 -0.85
N ILE A 138 9.88 7.62 -1.27
CA ILE A 138 8.94 7.44 -2.38
C ILE A 138 9.70 7.04 -3.64
N THR A 139 10.76 7.78 -3.99
CA THR A 139 11.54 7.51 -5.20
C THR A 139 12.14 6.10 -5.17
N LYS A 140 12.65 5.64 -4.03
CA LYS A 140 13.15 4.26 -3.89
C LYS A 140 12.04 3.22 -4.07
N HIS A 141 10.88 3.45 -3.47
CA HIS A 141 9.72 2.56 -3.56
C HIS A 141 9.21 2.43 -5.00
N GLU A 142 8.91 3.55 -5.66
CA GLU A 142 8.42 3.54 -7.04
C GLU A 142 9.46 2.99 -8.03
N LEU A 143 10.74 3.27 -7.81
CA LEU A 143 11.82 2.70 -8.62
C LEU A 143 11.90 1.18 -8.45
N GLY A 144 11.55 0.66 -7.27
CA GLY A 144 11.41 -0.77 -7.04
C GLY A 144 10.30 -1.40 -7.89
N HIS A 145 9.15 -0.74 -8.02
CA HIS A 145 8.11 -1.17 -8.97
C HIS A 145 8.59 -1.11 -10.42
N ALA A 146 9.35 -0.08 -10.79
CA ALA A 146 9.90 0.08 -12.13
C ALA A 146 10.86 -1.05 -12.53
N ILE A 147 11.55 -1.67 -11.56
CA ILE A 147 12.41 -2.84 -11.77
C ILE A 147 11.68 -4.18 -11.51
N GLY A 148 10.35 -4.15 -11.38
CA GLY A 148 9.52 -5.35 -11.29
C GLY A 148 9.33 -5.93 -9.89
N LEU A 149 9.68 -5.19 -8.82
CA LEU A 149 9.41 -5.63 -7.45
C LEU A 149 7.95 -5.34 -7.06
N PRO A 150 7.23 -6.33 -6.52
CA PRO A 150 5.90 -6.11 -5.95
C PRO A 150 6.00 -5.40 -4.59
N ASP A 151 4.86 -4.93 -4.09
CA ASP A 151 4.74 -4.50 -2.70
C ASP A 151 5.22 -5.60 -1.74
N SER A 152 5.96 -5.18 -0.71
CA SER A 152 6.35 -6.03 0.40
C SER A 152 5.35 -5.95 1.53
N VAL A 153 5.24 -7.04 2.29
CA VAL A 153 4.45 -7.11 3.53
C VAL A 153 5.29 -6.85 4.78
N ASP A 154 6.62 -6.78 4.65
CA ASP A 154 7.53 -6.44 5.75
C ASP A 154 7.64 -4.91 5.88
N PRO A 155 7.16 -4.30 6.98
CA PRO A 155 7.18 -2.85 7.16
C PRO A 155 8.58 -2.23 7.22
N ASN A 156 9.65 -3.03 7.34
CA ASN A 156 11.04 -2.55 7.26
C ASN A 156 11.61 -2.59 5.83
N ASP A 157 10.87 -3.18 4.89
CA ASP A 157 11.23 -3.20 3.48
C ASP A 157 10.86 -1.87 2.82
N ILE A 158 11.72 -1.39 1.93
CA ILE A 158 11.45 -0.20 1.13
C ILE A 158 10.26 -0.38 0.19
N MET A 159 9.96 -1.63 -0.18
CA MET A 159 8.79 -1.98 -0.97
C MET A 159 7.51 -2.10 -0.14
N TYR A 160 7.56 -1.87 1.18
CA TYR A 160 6.33 -1.76 1.95
C TYR A 160 5.66 -0.42 1.67
N PRO A 161 4.35 -0.40 1.41
CA PRO A 161 3.64 0.82 1.02
C PRO A 161 3.33 1.68 2.27
N THR A 162 4.39 2.22 2.87
CA THR A 162 4.38 3.09 4.07
C THR A 162 3.67 4.42 3.81
N VAL A 163 3.79 4.94 2.59
CA VAL A 163 3.51 6.33 2.24
C VAL A 163 2.54 6.34 1.05
N LYS A 164 1.24 6.14 1.35
CA LYS A 164 0.18 6.00 0.33
C LYS A 164 -0.46 7.32 -0.09
N ASP A 165 -0.44 8.34 0.77
CA ASP A 165 -1.15 9.61 0.56
C ASP A 165 -0.53 10.81 1.30
N TYR A 166 -0.83 12.03 0.85
CA TYR A 166 -0.31 13.26 1.48
C TYR A 166 -0.69 13.47 2.96
N GLU A 167 -1.77 12.84 3.44
CA GLU A 167 -2.12 12.91 4.86
C GLU A 167 -1.12 12.15 5.72
N SER A 168 -0.56 11.04 5.22
CA SER A 168 0.50 10.30 5.91
C SER A 168 1.79 11.11 6.05
N LEU A 169 2.21 11.87 5.02
CA LEU A 169 3.40 12.74 5.08
C LEU A 169 3.26 13.91 6.05
N GLN A 170 2.06 14.46 6.18
CA GLN A 170 1.80 15.59 7.08
C GLN A 170 2.06 15.21 8.54
N GLN A 171 1.62 14.03 8.94
CA GLN A 171 1.74 13.57 10.32
C GLN A 171 3.20 13.30 10.72
N ASP A 172 4.06 12.96 9.76
CA ASP A 172 5.52 12.88 9.95
C ASP A 172 6.19 14.27 9.94
N SER A 173 5.72 15.20 9.09
CA SER A 173 6.28 16.56 9.01
C SER A 173 5.97 17.43 10.24
N GLU A 174 4.79 17.26 10.85
CA GLU A 174 4.37 17.95 12.08
C GLU A 174 5.12 17.44 13.32
N GLN A 175 5.79 16.28 13.25
CA GLN A 175 6.72 15.82 14.29
C GLN A 175 8.13 16.41 14.14
N ASN A 176 8.48 16.99 12.99
CA ASN A 176 9.84 17.49 12.72
C ASN A 176 10.04 18.98 13.07
N THR A 177 9.02 19.70 13.54
CA THR A 177 9.14 21.08 14.05
C THR A 177 9.49 21.18 15.53
N GLN A 178 9.68 20.05 16.23
CA GLN A 178 10.42 20.03 17.48
C GLN A 178 11.53 18.97 17.43
N THR A 179 12.77 19.46 17.53
CA THR A 179 14.04 18.74 17.65
C THR A 179 14.54 17.96 16.44
N SER A 180 15.42 18.62 15.65
CA SER A 180 16.47 17.90 14.93
C SER A 180 17.42 17.28 15.97
N ASN A 181 17.37 15.97 16.11
CA ASN A 181 18.47 15.13 16.55
C ASN A 181 18.22 13.76 15.95
N ASN A 182 19.21 13.21 15.24
CA ASN A 182 19.24 11.86 14.69
C ASN A 182 19.06 10.81 15.81
N THR A 183 17.82 10.65 16.25
CA THR A 183 17.40 9.66 17.23
C THR A 183 16.73 8.55 16.45
N PRO A 184 17.04 7.27 16.71
CA PRO A 184 16.29 6.15 16.14
C PRO A 184 14.79 6.40 16.29
N ILE A 185 14.01 6.12 15.24
CA ILE A 185 12.56 6.32 15.26
C ILE A 185 11.99 5.59 16.48
N ASP A 186 11.41 6.35 17.41
CA ASP A 186 10.78 5.79 18.60
C ASP A 186 9.36 5.29 18.24
N TRP A 187 9.30 4.06 17.75
CA TRP A 187 8.06 3.41 17.39
C TRP A 187 7.12 3.22 18.59
N HIS A 188 7.64 3.13 19.81
CA HIS A 188 6.83 3.05 21.02
C HIS A 188 6.01 4.33 21.18
N SER A 189 6.69 5.48 21.25
CA SER A 189 6.04 6.79 21.36
C SER A 189 5.09 7.09 20.19
N ARG A 190 5.46 6.71 18.97
CA ARG A 190 4.58 6.84 17.79
C ARG A 190 3.34 5.96 17.91
N SER A 191 3.47 4.72 18.37
CA SER A 191 2.33 3.81 18.56
C SER A 191 1.38 4.32 19.62
N GLU A 192 1.89 4.78 20.77
CA GLU A 192 1.07 5.35 21.86
C GLU A 192 0.30 6.60 21.41
N LYS A 193 0.95 7.47 20.61
CA LYS A 193 0.29 8.64 20.02
C LYS A 193 -0.92 8.22 19.19
N TYR A 194 -0.74 7.28 18.28
CA TYR A 194 -1.84 6.85 17.41
C TYR A 194 -2.91 6.07 18.15
N GLN A 195 -2.53 5.24 19.12
CA GLN A 195 -3.48 4.55 19.99
C GLN A 195 -4.43 5.55 20.63
N LYS A 196 -3.87 6.63 21.19
CA LYS A 196 -4.64 7.68 21.87
C LYS A 196 -5.57 8.41 20.90
N ILE A 197 -5.04 8.98 19.81
CA ILE A 197 -5.87 9.79 18.89
C ILE A 197 -6.91 8.94 18.16
N ALA A 198 -6.64 7.66 17.89
CA ALA A 198 -7.62 6.75 17.33
C ALA A 198 -8.74 6.47 18.34
N SER A 199 -8.39 6.15 19.60
CA SER A 199 -9.36 5.91 20.68
C SER A 199 -10.27 7.11 20.94
N GLU A 200 -9.67 8.31 21.04
CA GLU A 200 -10.40 9.57 21.24
C GLU A 200 -11.40 9.85 20.11
N LYS A 201 -11.14 9.32 18.91
CA LYS A 201 -11.97 9.53 17.72
C LYS A 201 -13.03 8.46 17.55
N ILE A 202 -12.70 7.19 17.78
CA ILE A 202 -13.63 6.06 17.65
C ILE A 202 -14.75 6.16 18.67
N LEU A 203 -14.42 6.49 19.93
CA LEU A 203 -15.38 6.51 21.03
C LEU A 203 -16.64 7.36 20.74
N PRO A 204 -16.54 8.63 20.31
CA PRO A 204 -17.72 9.42 19.97
C PRO A 204 -18.40 8.99 18.65
N LEU A 205 -17.70 8.28 17.76
CA LEU A 205 -18.27 7.84 16.48
C LEU A 205 -19.22 6.68 16.63
N ALA A 206 -18.98 5.77 17.57
CA ALA A 206 -19.90 4.67 17.88
C ALA A 206 -21.28 5.22 18.28
N SER A 207 -21.33 6.17 19.22
CA SER A 207 -22.59 6.80 19.62
C SER A 207 -23.30 7.53 18.46
N LYS A 208 -22.54 8.24 17.62
CA LYS A 208 -23.10 8.93 16.45
C LYS A 208 -23.68 7.96 15.42
N ILE A 209 -23.08 6.79 15.24
CA ILE A 209 -23.61 5.76 14.36
C ILE A 209 -24.96 5.26 14.87
N ASP A 210 -25.12 5.05 16.17
CA ASP A 210 -26.40 4.63 16.77
C ASP A 210 -27.49 5.70 16.64
N GLU A 211 -27.12 6.98 16.83
CA GLU A 211 -28.02 8.12 16.62
C GLU A 211 -28.50 8.20 15.17
N VAL A 212 -27.57 8.11 14.21
CA VAL A 212 -27.88 8.13 12.78
C VAL A 212 -28.72 6.93 12.38
N GLN A 213 -28.46 5.75 12.94
CA GLN A 213 -29.28 4.56 12.69
C GLN A 213 -30.73 4.80 13.10
N SER A 214 -30.92 5.36 14.30
CA SER A 214 -32.25 5.68 14.84
C SER A 214 -32.96 6.73 13.98
N LEU A 215 -32.24 7.76 13.54
CA LEU A 215 -32.75 8.77 12.61
C LEU A 215 -33.22 8.13 11.30
N LEU A 216 -32.35 7.40 10.60
CA LEU A 216 -32.65 6.83 9.29
C LEU A 216 -33.82 5.85 9.35
N ASN A 217 -33.94 5.04 10.40
CA ASN A 217 -35.06 4.14 10.60
C ASN A 217 -36.41 4.85 10.83
N SER A 218 -36.39 6.13 11.24
CA SER A 218 -37.60 6.93 11.46
C SER A 218 -38.08 7.67 10.22
N LEU A 219 -37.24 7.76 9.17
CA LEU A 219 -37.55 8.49 7.96
C LEU A 219 -38.34 7.62 6.98
N SER A 220 -39.39 8.20 6.40
CA SER A 220 -40.19 7.62 5.33
C SER A 220 -40.76 8.76 4.50
N TYR A 221 -40.73 8.64 3.18
CA TYR A 221 -41.20 9.67 2.26
C TYR A 221 -42.15 9.08 1.21
N ASP A 222 -43.13 9.87 0.77
CA ASP A 222 -44.04 9.49 -0.30
C ASP A 222 -43.43 9.74 -1.69
N SER A 223 -42.49 10.68 -1.78
CA SER A 223 -41.81 11.07 -3.01
C SER A 223 -40.73 10.07 -3.40
N ASN A 224 -40.78 9.58 -4.65
CA ASN A 224 -39.73 8.71 -5.20
C ASN A 224 -38.35 9.37 -5.16
N ALA A 225 -38.27 10.66 -5.46
CA ALA A 225 -37.01 11.40 -5.45
C ALA A 225 -36.43 11.57 -4.02
N ALA A 226 -37.31 11.72 -3.02
CA ALA A 226 -36.89 11.72 -1.62
C ALA A 226 -36.40 10.34 -1.17
N ASN A 227 -37.07 9.27 -1.59
CA ASN A 227 -36.66 7.89 -1.30
C ASN A 227 -35.30 7.53 -1.94
N GLU A 228 -35.01 7.98 -3.16
CA GLU A 228 -33.68 7.80 -3.77
C GLU A 228 -32.55 8.49 -2.97
N ALA A 229 -32.84 9.67 -2.41
CA ALA A 229 -31.90 10.36 -1.52
C ALA A 229 -31.74 9.62 -0.17
N LEU A 230 -32.83 9.08 0.38
CA LEU A 230 -32.79 8.24 1.58
C LEU A 230 -32.00 6.94 1.36
N ASP A 231 -32.15 6.28 0.22
CA ASP A 231 -31.35 5.10 -0.15
C ASP A 231 -29.85 5.42 -0.25
N SER A 232 -29.52 6.60 -0.75
CA SER A 232 -28.14 7.11 -0.77
C SER A 232 -27.61 7.30 0.66
N ALA A 233 -28.43 7.82 1.57
CA ALA A 233 -28.10 7.95 2.99
C ALA A 233 -27.88 6.58 3.66
N LEU A 234 -28.76 5.60 3.42
CA LEU A 234 -28.63 4.23 3.92
C LEU A 234 -27.37 3.54 3.39
N THR A 235 -27.02 3.77 2.13
CA THR A 235 -25.78 3.27 1.53
C THR A 235 -24.55 3.88 2.22
N ALA A 236 -24.52 5.20 2.42
CA ALA A 236 -23.44 5.88 3.14
C ALA A 236 -23.32 5.39 4.59
N PHE A 237 -24.46 5.14 5.26
CA PHE A 237 -24.52 4.55 6.59
C PHE A 237 -23.90 3.14 6.65
N GLY A 238 -24.20 2.28 5.68
CA GLY A 238 -23.57 0.96 5.57
C GLY A 238 -22.04 1.03 5.49
N TRP A 239 -21.51 1.99 4.72
CA TRP A 239 -20.06 2.24 4.66
C TRP A 239 -19.51 2.80 5.98
N ALA A 240 -20.23 3.70 6.63
CA ALA A 240 -19.82 4.27 7.92
C ALA A 240 -19.65 3.17 8.98
N LYS A 241 -20.61 2.26 9.10
CA LYS A 241 -20.51 1.09 10.00
C LYS A 241 -19.30 0.22 9.68
N LYS A 242 -19.13 -0.15 8.41
CA LYS A 242 -17.98 -0.97 7.98
C LYS A 242 -16.63 -0.30 8.31
N TYR A 243 -16.53 1.02 8.18
CA TYR A 243 -15.32 1.73 8.56
C TYR A 243 -15.13 1.79 10.08
N LEU A 244 -16.19 1.95 10.87
CA LEU A 244 -16.10 1.87 12.32
C LEU A 244 -15.61 0.49 12.78
N ASP A 245 -16.20 -0.59 12.25
CA ASP A 245 -15.78 -1.97 12.56
C ASP A 245 -14.29 -2.20 12.25
N ASN A 246 -13.82 -1.69 11.10
CA ASN A 246 -12.41 -1.77 10.73
C ASN A 246 -11.52 -0.93 11.66
N ALA A 247 -11.99 0.25 12.08
CA ALA A 247 -11.25 1.11 13.01
C ALA A 247 -11.06 0.39 14.35
N GLU A 248 -12.14 -0.13 14.93
CA GLU A 248 -12.10 -0.89 16.19
C GLU A 248 -11.23 -2.14 16.08
N LYS A 249 -11.35 -2.89 14.99
CA LYS A 249 -10.49 -4.06 14.76
C LYS A 249 -9.01 -3.68 14.71
N MET A 250 -8.65 -2.63 13.97
CA MET A 250 -7.27 -2.16 13.90
C MET A 250 -6.78 -1.62 15.24
N GLN A 251 -7.68 -1.05 16.06
CA GLN A 251 -7.36 -0.66 17.43
C GLN A 251 -6.97 -1.88 18.27
N THR A 252 -7.80 -2.94 18.25
CA THR A 252 -7.52 -4.18 18.99
C THR A 252 -6.27 -4.91 18.48
N ASP A 253 -6.10 -5.00 17.16
CA ASP A 253 -4.89 -5.59 16.55
C ASP A 253 -3.64 -4.82 16.98
N GLY A 254 -3.71 -3.48 17.01
CA GLY A 254 -2.62 -2.62 17.46
C GLY A 254 -2.23 -2.84 18.92
N GLU A 255 -3.22 -3.03 19.80
CA GLU A 255 -3.00 -3.37 21.22
C GLU A 255 -2.33 -4.74 21.37
N SER A 256 -2.73 -5.73 20.56
CA SER A 256 -2.08 -7.04 20.54
C SER A 256 -0.58 -6.92 20.21
N SER A 257 -0.24 -6.07 19.24
CA SER A 257 1.15 -5.83 18.85
C SER A 257 1.95 -5.06 19.93
N VAL A 258 1.33 -4.18 20.72
CA VAL A 258 1.96 -3.59 21.93
C VAL A 258 2.37 -4.68 22.91
N LEU A 259 1.48 -5.65 23.19
CA LEU A 259 1.77 -6.75 24.13
C LEU A 259 2.95 -7.62 23.68
N GLN A 260 3.20 -7.69 22.37
CA GLN A 260 4.33 -8.39 21.78
C GLN A 260 5.58 -7.51 21.66
N SER A 261 5.53 -6.25 22.12
CA SER A 261 6.58 -5.24 21.94
C SER A 261 6.92 -4.96 20.47
N ASN A 262 5.99 -5.24 19.54
CA ASN A 262 6.11 -4.93 18.13
C ASN A 262 5.51 -3.54 17.85
N TYR A 263 6.23 -2.50 18.29
CA TYR A 263 5.73 -1.13 18.26
C TYR A 263 5.57 -0.55 16.85
N LEU A 264 6.30 -1.07 15.86
CA LEU A 264 6.14 -0.67 14.45
C LEU A 264 4.82 -1.18 13.87
N ASP A 265 4.51 -2.46 14.09
CA ASP A 265 3.21 -3.01 13.67
C ASP A 265 2.07 -2.36 14.45
N SER A 266 2.24 -2.19 15.76
CA SER A 266 1.27 -1.49 16.60
C SER A 266 0.96 -0.07 16.10
N TYR A 267 2.00 0.71 15.80
CA TYR A 267 1.87 2.02 15.16
C TYR A 267 1.07 1.96 13.86
N SER A 268 1.40 1.02 12.97
CA SER A 268 0.74 0.88 11.67
C SER A 268 -0.75 0.57 11.83
N LYS A 269 -1.10 -0.30 12.79
CA LYS A 269 -2.48 -0.66 13.13
C LYS A 269 -3.24 0.53 13.72
N PHE A 270 -2.68 1.22 14.70
CA PHE A 270 -3.32 2.40 15.28
C PHE A 270 -3.47 3.55 14.28
N LYS A 271 -2.54 3.70 13.34
CA LYS A 271 -2.69 4.64 12.23
C LYS A 271 -3.85 4.28 11.31
N LEU A 272 -3.93 3.01 10.88
CA LEU A 272 -5.05 2.53 10.08
C LEU A 272 -6.39 2.69 10.80
N SER A 273 -6.41 2.41 12.11
CA SER A 273 -7.56 2.64 13.00
C SER A 273 -8.05 4.09 12.92
N TYR A 274 -7.13 5.04 13.11
CA TYR A 274 -7.41 6.48 12.97
C TYR A 274 -7.89 6.88 11.56
N ASP A 275 -7.29 6.32 10.51
CA ASP A 275 -7.66 6.62 9.13
C ASP A 275 -9.07 6.11 8.78
N TYR A 276 -9.45 4.92 9.30
CA TYR A 276 -10.82 4.45 9.20
C TYR A 276 -11.80 5.33 9.97
N ALA A 277 -11.46 5.78 11.18
CA ALA A 277 -12.29 6.70 11.95
C ALA A 277 -12.54 8.04 11.21
N LYS A 278 -11.57 8.56 10.45
CA LYS A 278 -11.78 9.72 9.55
C LYS A 278 -12.77 9.41 8.43
N LYS A 279 -12.71 8.22 7.82
CA LYS A 279 -13.68 7.80 6.79
C LYS A 279 -15.10 7.68 7.36
N VAL A 280 -15.26 7.27 8.62
CA VAL A 280 -16.57 7.29 9.29
C VAL A 280 -17.14 8.71 9.33
N GLU A 281 -16.36 9.71 9.75
CA GLU A 281 -16.82 11.11 9.79
C GLU A 281 -17.24 11.64 8.42
N GLN A 282 -16.47 11.33 7.38
CA GLN A 282 -16.82 11.70 6.00
C GLN A 282 -18.16 11.09 5.60
N LYS A 283 -18.43 9.83 5.96
CA LYS A 283 -19.72 9.18 5.69
C LYS A 283 -20.84 9.74 6.53
N LEU A 284 -20.61 10.08 7.80
CA LEU A 284 -21.59 10.76 8.64
C LEU A 284 -22.00 12.12 8.04
N ALA A 285 -21.04 12.90 7.53
CA ALA A 285 -21.34 14.17 6.85
C ALA A 285 -22.19 13.95 5.58
N GLN A 286 -21.85 12.96 4.75
CA GLN A 286 -22.63 12.60 3.56
C GLN A 286 -24.07 12.18 3.90
N ILE A 287 -24.26 11.44 5.00
CA ILE A 287 -25.60 11.05 5.45
C ILE A 287 -26.44 12.29 5.77
N THR A 288 -25.89 13.27 6.48
CA THR A 288 -26.58 14.54 6.76
C THR A 288 -27.00 15.23 5.47
N GLU A 289 -26.10 15.36 4.50
CA GLU A 289 -26.41 15.97 3.19
C GLU A 289 -27.54 15.24 2.45
N TYR A 290 -27.52 13.91 2.45
CA TYR A 290 -28.57 13.12 1.81
C TYR A 290 -29.91 13.21 2.52
N VAL A 291 -29.93 13.24 3.86
CA VAL A 291 -31.15 13.43 4.65
C VAL A 291 -31.74 14.81 4.42
N GLU A 292 -30.93 15.87 4.41
CA GLU A 292 -31.37 17.24 4.09
C GLU A 292 -31.96 17.31 2.67
N LYS A 293 -31.30 16.66 1.70
CA LYS A 293 -31.81 16.55 0.33
C LYS A 293 -33.14 15.80 0.28
N ALA A 294 -33.27 14.68 0.97
CA ALA A 294 -34.51 13.90 1.02
C ALA A 294 -35.67 14.75 1.60
N ASN A 295 -35.43 15.46 2.71
CA ASN A 295 -36.42 16.37 3.31
C ASN A 295 -36.84 17.52 2.37
N SER A 296 -35.94 17.99 1.49
CA SER A 296 -36.26 19.04 0.52
C SER A 296 -37.10 18.55 -0.67
N LEU A 297 -37.11 17.24 -0.91
CA LEU A 297 -37.78 16.55 -2.01
C LEU A 297 -39.06 15.82 -1.58
N ALA A 298 -39.33 15.79 -0.27
CA ALA A 298 -40.48 15.17 0.37
C ALA A 298 -41.76 15.97 0.15
#